data_AF-A0A2G2GMW4-F1
#
_entry.id   AF-A0A2G2GMW4-F1
#
_cell.length_a   1.000
_cell.length_b   1.000
_cell.length_c   1.000
_cell.angle_alpha   90.00
_cell.angle_beta   90.00
_cell.angle_gamma   90.00
#
_symmetry.space_group_name_H-M   'P 1'
#
loop_
_entity.id
_entity.type
_entity.pdbx_description
1 polymer ?
#
loop_
_entity_poly.entity_id
_entity_poly.type
_entity_poly.pdbx_seq_one_letter_code
_entity_poly.pdbx_strand_id
1 'polypeptide(L)'
;MQPEDLIGWARMTGLVFQDTTALLKGLEAGEFSSVELLGQLLGQADQVNDKVNAIITFDRDRAFALAKTADADRKAGKATGALHGLPMTIKDTYETEGLRTTAGAPEFQTHIPKTDALETGMTPLELGSDLAGSIRVPAAFCGVYGHKPSFGIVPLRGHIPGPPGTLSTADLAVSGPLARSARDSKLAMSVLVGPDPEHA
;
A
#
# COMPACT_ATOMS: atom_id res chain seq x y z
N MET A 1 -15.00 -34.10 -10.81
CA MET A 1 -14.50 -32.74 -11.08
C MET A 1 -13.52 -32.45 -9.97
N GLN A 2 -12.22 -32.46 -10.30
CA GLN A 2 -11.20 -32.21 -9.31
C GLN A 2 -11.14 -30.69 -9.02
N PRO A 3 -10.69 -30.26 -7.83
CA PRO A 3 -10.61 -28.84 -7.49
C PRO A 3 -9.85 -27.98 -8.51
N GLU A 4 -8.86 -28.57 -9.20
CA GLU A 4 -8.08 -27.97 -10.28
C GLU A 4 -8.89 -27.61 -11.55
N ASP A 5 -10.09 -28.17 -11.75
CA ASP A 5 -10.91 -27.95 -12.95
C ASP A 5 -11.81 -26.70 -12.89
N LEU A 6 -11.90 -26.03 -11.73
CA LEU A 6 -12.93 -25.01 -11.49
C LEU A 6 -12.55 -23.58 -11.92
N ILE A 7 -11.28 -23.29 -12.25
CA ILE A 7 -10.81 -21.91 -12.50
C ILE A 7 -9.92 -21.77 -13.76
N GLY A 8 -9.53 -22.85 -14.44
CA GLY A 8 -8.74 -22.72 -15.67
C GLY A 8 -7.34 -22.12 -15.49
N TRP A 9 -6.74 -22.24 -14.31
CA TRP A 9 -5.32 -21.93 -14.06
C TRP A 9 -4.39 -23.03 -14.59
N ALA A 10 -4.54 -23.43 -15.87
CA ALA A 10 -3.50 -24.22 -16.52
C ALA A 10 -2.15 -23.54 -16.25
N ARG A 11 -1.14 -24.31 -15.81
CA ARG A 11 0.18 -23.83 -15.34
C ARG A 11 0.60 -22.58 -16.11
N MET A 12 0.42 -21.42 -15.50
CA MET A 12 0.81 -20.16 -16.09
C MET A 12 2.34 -20.12 -16.07
N THR A 13 2.97 -20.39 -17.20
CA THR A 13 4.44 -20.44 -17.33
C THR A 13 4.98 -19.10 -17.79
N GLY A 14 6.14 -18.69 -17.28
CA GLY A 14 6.81 -17.46 -17.68
C GLY A 14 7.24 -16.62 -16.48
N LEU A 15 8.09 -15.62 -16.72
CA LEU A 15 8.66 -14.76 -15.68
C LEU A 15 7.58 -14.06 -14.86
N VAL A 16 6.49 -13.64 -15.51
CA VAL A 16 5.37 -12.91 -14.90
C VAL A 16 4.57 -13.72 -13.85
N PHE A 17 4.80 -15.03 -13.77
CA PHE A 17 4.15 -15.93 -12.79
C PHE A 17 5.12 -16.47 -11.73
N GLN A 18 6.38 -16.04 -11.76
CA GLN A 18 7.33 -16.39 -10.71
C GLN A 18 7.06 -15.59 -9.43
N ASP A 19 7.39 -16.19 -8.30
CA ASP A 19 7.36 -15.48 -7.03
C ASP A 19 8.49 -14.44 -6.94
N THR A 20 8.34 -13.49 -6.02
CA THR A 20 9.30 -12.40 -5.79
C THR A 20 10.71 -12.90 -5.49
N THR A 21 10.85 -14.02 -4.79
CA THR A 21 12.18 -14.55 -4.43
C THR A 21 12.92 -15.06 -5.66
N ALA A 22 12.24 -15.79 -6.53
CA ALA A 22 12.78 -16.25 -7.80
C ALA A 22 13.16 -15.08 -8.72
N LEU A 23 12.28 -14.07 -8.83
CA LEU A 23 12.54 -12.87 -9.63
C LEU A 23 13.79 -12.10 -9.15
N LEU A 24 13.93 -11.91 -7.84
CA LEU A 24 15.08 -11.21 -7.26
C LEU A 24 16.38 -11.99 -7.48
N LYS A 25 16.36 -13.32 -7.33
CA LYS A 25 17.53 -14.17 -7.62
C LYS A 25 17.94 -14.09 -9.09
N GLY A 26 16.98 -14.10 -10.02
CA GLY A 26 17.26 -13.95 -11.45
C GLY A 26 17.86 -12.58 -11.80
N LEU A 27 17.34 -11.50 -11.20
CA LEU A 27 17.93 -10.15 -11.32
C LEU A 27 19.37 -10.11 -10.76
N GLU A 28 19.61 -10.74 -9.61
CA GLU A 28 20.94 -10.80 -8.98
C GLU A 28 21.94 -11.61 -9.81
N ALA A 29 21.49 -12.75 -10.36
CA ALA A 29 22.29 -13.60 -11.24
C ALA A 29 22.49 -13.01 -12.66
N GLY A 30 21.76 -11.96 -13.02
CA GLY A 30 21.80 -11.35 -14.35
C GLY A 30 21.16 -12.22 -15.43
N GLU A 31 20.24 -13.11 -15.06
CA GLU A 31 19.47 -13.94 -15.99
C GLU A 31 18.54 -13.09 -16.87
N PHE A 32 18.08 -11.97 -16.33
CA PHE A 32 17.33 -10.92 -17.00
C PHE A 32 17.56 -9.60 -16.26
N SER A 33 17.31 -8.50 -16.97
CA SER A 33 17.37 -7.13 -16.45
C SER A 33 16.02 -6.66 -15.89
N SER A 34 16.05 -5.58 -15.13
CA SER A 34 14.85 -4.87 -14.63
C SER A 34 14.00 -4.37 -15.79
N VAL A 35 14.63 -3.90 -16.87
CA VAL A 35 13.95 -3.47 -18.11
C VAL A 35 13.22 -4.64 -18.79
N GLU A 36 13.88 -5.81 -18.91
CA GLU A 36 13.26 -7.00 -19.50
C GLU A 36 12.09 -7.50 -18.66
N LEU A 37 12.25 -7.55 -17.33
CA LEU A 37 11.19 -7.94 -16.41
C LEU A 37 9.99 -6.99 -16.49
N LEU A 38 10.23 -5.67 -16.46
CA LEU A 38 9.18 -4.66 -16.61
C LEU A 38 8.44 -4.81 -17.93
N GLY A 39 9.17 -5.03 -19.03
CA GLY A 39 8.57 -5.24 -20.36
C GLY A 39 7.63 -6.44 -20.40
N GLN A 40 8.02 -7.56 -19.78
CA GLN A 40 7.15 -8.74 -19.71
C GLN A 40 5.91 -8.50 -18.85
N LEU A 41 6.06 -7.84 -17.70
CA LEU A 41 4.93 -7.52 -16.81
C LEU A 41 3.94 -6.55 -17.47
N LEU A 42 4.43 -5.52 -18.17
CA LEU A 42 3.59 -4.60 -18.93
C LEU A 42 2.91 -5.29 -20.12
N GLY A 43 3.61 -6.19 -20.82
CA GLY A 43 3.01 -6.99 -21.88
C GLY A 43 1.89 -7.89 -21.38
N GLN A 44 2.04 -8.47 -20.18
CA GLN A 44 0.97 -9.23 -19.51
C GLN A 44 -0.20 -8.32 -19.13
N ALA A 45 0.09 -7.12 -18.62
CA ALA A 45 -0.94 -6.13 -18.29
C ALA A 45 -1.72 -5.72 -19.54
N ASP A 46 -1.07 -5.48 -20.68
CA ASP A 46 -1.72 -5.14 -21.94
C ASP A 46 -2.70 -6.24 -22.42
N GLN A 47 -2.41 -7.52 -22.13
CA GLN A 47 -3.27 -8.64 -22.54
C GLN A 47 -4.50 -8.86 -21.63
N VAL A 48 -4.39 -8.49 -20.35
CA VAL A 48 -5.35 -8.91 -19.32
C VAL A 48 -6.09 -7.75 -18.67
N ASN A 49 -5.47 -6.57 -18.57
CA ASN A 49 -6.00 -5.48 -17.76
C ASN A 49 -7.37 -4.98 -18.25
N ASP A 50 -7.67 -5.03 -19.54
CA ASP A 50 -8.98 -4.67 -20.09
C ASP A 50 -10.14 -5.53 -19.55
N LYS A 51 -9.84 -6.72 -19.02
CA LYS A 51 -10.84 -7.65 -18.48
C LYS A 51 -11.07 -7.48 -16.97
N VAL A 52 -10.09 -6.94 -16.26
CA VAL A 52 -10.07 -6.91 -14.78
C VAL A 52 -9.92 -5.51 -14.19
N ASN A 53 -9.46 -4.55 -15.00
CA ASN A 53 -9.22 -3.16 -14.63
C ASN A 53 -8.36 -3.02 -13.35
N ALA A 54 -7.29 -3.82 -13.24
CA ALA A 54 -6.46 -3.91 -12.05
C ALA A 54 -5.49 -2.72 -11.92
N ILE A 55 -5.06 -2.14 -13.04
CA ILE A 55 -4.20 -0.96 -13.12
C ILE A 55 -4.96 0.13 -13.84
N ILE A 56 -5.28 1.21 -13.13
CA ILE A 56 -6.09 2.31 -13.68
C ILE A 56 -5.26 3.49 -14.20
N THR A 57 -3.99 3.57 -13.81
CA THR A 57 -3.05 4.60 -14.24
C THR A 57 -1.71 3.94 -14.53
N PHE A 58 -1.17 4.16 -15.73
CA PHE A 58 0.16 3.70 -16.11
C PHE A 58 1.08 4.90 -16.30
N ASP A 59 2.32 4.75 -15.86
CA ASP A 59 3.41 5.66 -16.19
C ASP A 59 4.61 4.84 -16.67
N ARG A 60 4.48 4.41 -17.93
CA ARG A 60 5.42 3.47 -18.57
C ARG A 60 6.77 4.11 -18.77
N ASP A 61 6.80 5.38 -19.17
CA ASP A 61 8.03 6.10 -19.46
C ASP A 61 8.89 6.24 -18.21
N ARG A 62 8.30 6.68 -17.09
CA ARG A 62 9.03 6.75 -15.81
C ARG A 62 9.43 5.36 -15.32
N ALA A 63 8.55 4.36 -15.44
CA ALA A 63 8.87 2.99 -15.02
C ALA A 63 10.08 2.43 -15.79
N PHE A 64 10.14 2.61 -17.11
CA PHE A 64 11.28 2.18 -17.91
C PHE A 64 12.54 3.00 -17.61
N ALA A 65 12.43 4.29 -17.34
CA ALA A 65 13.57 5.11 -16.93
C ALA A 65 14.17 4.62 -15.60
N LEU A 66 13.32 4.34 -14.61
CA LEU A 66 13.73 3.80 -13.30
C LEU A 66 14.34 2.40 -13.43
N ALA A 67 13.77 1.53 -14.26
CA ALA A 67 14.32 0.21 -14.53
C ALA A 67 15.72 0.27 -15.14
N LYS A 68 15.95 1.17 -16.12
CA LYS A 68 17.27 1.40 -16.72
C LYS A 68 18.29 1.86 -15.68
N THR A 69 17.90 2.78 -14.79
CA THR A 69 18.75 3.23 -13.70
C THR A 69 19.09 2.09 -12.76
N ALA A 70 18.12 1.26 -12.36
CA ALA A 70 18.36 0.11 -11.51
C ALA A 70 19.32 -0.92 -12.14
N ASP A 71 19.22 -1.16 -13.44
CA ASP A 71 20.15 -2.03 -14.16
C ASP A 71 21.57 -1.46 -14.19
N ALA A 72 21.71 -0.15 -14.41
CA ALA A 72 23.00 0.54 -14.36
C ALA A 72 23.63 0.50 -12.96
N ASP A 73 22.84 0.77 -11.92
CA ASP A 73 23.26 0.71 -10.53
C ASP A 73 23.71 -0.70 -10.14
N ARG A 74 22.97 -1.73 -10.53
CA ARG A 74 23.34 -3.13 -10.31
C ARG A 74 24.69 -3.46 -10.95
N LYS A 75 24.88 -3.09 -12.23
CA LYS A 75 26.15 -3.31 -12.93
C LYS A 75 27.32 -2.57 -12.27
N ALA A 76 27.05 -1.41 -11.66
CA ALA A 76 28.03 -0.62 -10.93
C ALA A 76 28.26 -1.07 -9.48
N GLY A 77 27.57 -2.12 -9.00
CA GLY A 77 27.65 -2.56 -7.60
C GLY A 77 26.99 -1.58 -6.60
N LYS A 78 26.05 -0.74 -7.06
CA LYS A 78 25.35 0.30 -6.29
C LYS A 78 23.90 -0.04 -5.96
N ALA A 79 23.53 -1.32 -6.01
CA ALA A 79 22.17 -1.74 -5.67
C ALA A 79 21.78 -1.26 -4.25
N THR A 80 20.66 -0.56 -4.15
CA THR A 80 20.28 0.20 -2.95
C THR A 80 19.49 -0.59 -1.91
N GLY A 81 19.15 -1.85 -2.18
CA GLY A 81 18.42 -2.69 -1.23
C GLY A 81 17.90 -4.01 -1.81
N ALA A 82 17.21 -4.78 -0.96
CA ALA A 82 16.75 -6.14 -1.26
C ALA A 82 15.74 -6.24 -2.42
N LEU A 83 15.02 -5.16 -2.74
CA LEU A 83 14.03 -5.10 -3.84
C LEU A 83 14.54 -4.32 -5.06
N HIS A 84 15.83 -3.96 -5.11
CA HIS A 84 16.36 -3.08 -6.13
C HIS A 84 16.14 -3.62 -7.55
N GLY A 85 15.45 -2.85 -8.40
CA GLY A 85 15.14 -3.22 -9.78
C GLY A 85 13.88 -4.08 -9.97
N LEU A 86 13.20 -4.50 -8.90
CA LEU A 86 11.93 -5.22 -9.01
C LEU A 86 10.78 -4.27 -9.36
N PRO A 87 10.07 -4.43 -10.50
CA PRO A 87 8.89 -3.64 -10.81
C PRO A 87 7.74 -3.95 -9.84
N MET A 88 7.04 -2.91 -9.39
CA MET A 88 5.89 -3.05 -8.49
C MET A 88 4.77 -2.13 -8.94
N THR A 89 3.53 -2.54 -8.69
CA THR A 89 2.37 -1.66 -8.75
C THR A 89 2.23 -0.89 -7.44
N ILE A 90 1.72 0.33 -7.53
CA ILE A 90 1.32 1.12 -6.37
C ILE A 90 -0.20 1.15 -6.36
N LYS A 91 -0.81 0.89 -5.21
CA LYS A 91 -2.25 1.02 -5.06
C LYS A 91 -2.64 2.48 -5.29
N ASP A 92 -3.69 2.74 -6.07
CA ASP A 92 -4.15 4.08 -6.51
C ASP A 92 -4.59 5.04 -5.38
N THR A 93 -4.41 4.62 -4.15
CA THR A 93 -4.69 5.43 -2.99
C THR A 93 -3.45 6.14 -2.43
N TYR A 94 -2.24 5.71 -2.81
CA TYR A 94 -0.97 6.35 -2.46
C TYR A 94 -0.63 7.44 -3.46
N GLU A 95 -0.55 8.69 -2.98
CA GLU A 95 -0.08 9.79 -3.82
C GLU A 95 1.36 9.50 -4.28
N THR A 96 1.51 9.39 -5.59
CA THR A 96 2.80 9.27 -6.27
C THR A 96 2.96 10.51 -7.13
N GLU A 97 3.98 11.31 -6.88
CA GLU A 97 4.20 12.59 -7.57
C GLU A 97 4.04 12.44 -9.08
N GLY A 98 3.25 13.31 -9.70
CA GLY A 98 3.04 13.32 -11.15
C GLY A 98 2.20 12.15 -11.69
N LEU A 99 1.75 11.21 -10.85
CA LEU A 99 0.88 10.09 -11.24
C LEU A 99 -0.53 10.29 -10.73
N ARG A 100 -1.52 10.19 -11.62
CA ARG A 100 -2.94 10.33 -11.28
C ARG A 100 -3.32 9.34 -10.18
N THR A 101 -3.88 9.86 -9.09
CA THR A 101 -4.26 9.15 -7.87
C THR A 101 -5.72 9.46 -7.58
N THR A 102 -6.62 8.48 -7.68
CA THR A 102 -8.07 8.71 -7.46
C THR A 102 -8.55 8.30 -6.09
N ALA A 103 -7.81 7.42 -5.41
CA ALA A 103 -8.24 6.75 -4.19
C ALA A 103 -9.63 6.07 -4.31
N GLY A 104 -10.10 5.78 -5.53
CA GLY A 104 -11.44 5.27 -5.80
C GLY A 104 -12.58 6.28 -5.64
N ALA A 105 -12.29 7.58 -5.49
CA ALA A 105 -13.27 8.64 -5.25
C ALA A 105 -13.50 9.51 -6.50
N PRO A 106 -14.77 9.81 -6.88
CA PRO A 106 -15.07 10.66 -8.04
C PRO A 106 -14.42 12.05 -7.99
N GLU A 107 -14.25 12.61 -6.79
CA GLU A 107 -13.70 13.94 -6.55
C GLU A 107 -12.22 14.03 -6.93
N PHE A 108 -11.51 12.90 -6.95
CA PHE A 108 -10.08 12.83 -7.28
C PHE A 108 -9.80 12.27 -8.68
N GLN A 109 -10.81 12.17 -9.55
CA GLN A 109 -10.64 11.58 -10.89
C GLN A 109 -9.53 12.24 -11.73
N THR A 110 -9.29 13.53 -11.54
CA THR A 110 -8.26 14.31 -12.23
C THR A 110 -7.13 14.76 -11.30
N HIS A 111 -7.04 14.21 -10.08
CA HIS A 111 -6.03 14.59 -9.11
C HIS A 111 -4.66 14.03 -9.50
N ILE A 112 -3.68 14.91 -9.60
CA ILE A 112 -2.27 14.57 -9.82
C ILE A 112 -1.49 15.25 -8.69
N PRO A 113 -0.95 14.49 -7.73
CA PRO A 113 -0.24 15.05 -6.60
C PRO A 113 1.11 15.64 -7.05
N LYS A 114 1.54 16.70 -6.36
CA LYS A 114 2.80 17.41 -6.62
C LYS A 114 3.97 16.92 -5.76
N THR A 115 3.68 16.05 -4.81
CA THR A 115 4.65 15.44 -3.90
C THR A 115 4.21 14.01 -3.66
N ASP A 116 5.15 13.15 -3.32
CA ASP A 116 4.78 11.86 -2.75
C ASP A 116 4.10 12.07 -1.39
N ALA A 117 3.23 11.13 -1.06
CA ALA A 117 2.31 11.21 0.07
C ALA A 117 2.98 11.60 1.42
N LEU A 118 4.26 11.24 1.64
CA LEU A 118 5.04 11.43 2.88
C LEU A 118 5.30 12.92 3.26
N GLU A 119 5.19 13.88 2.35
CA GLU A 119 5.90 15.17 2.45
C GLU A 119 5.11 16.37 3.06
N THR A 120 3.81 16.28 3.38
CA THR A 120 3.01 17.51 3.63
C THR A 120 3.19 18.19 5.00
N GLY A 121 3.75 17.51 6.02
CA GLY A 121 4.32 18.14 7.23
C GLY A 121 3.41 18.95 8.17
N MET A 122 2.08 18.91 8.02
CA MET A 122 1.13 19.82 8.72
C MET A 122 0.96 19.56 10.22
N THR A 123 0.96 18.30 10.67
CA THR A 123 0.84 17.91 12.09
C THR A 123 1.82 16.78 12.43
N PRO A 124 2.36 16.72 13.66
CA PRO A 124 3.33 15.69 14.03
C PRO A 124 2.70 14.35 14.48
N LEU A 125 1.45 14.35 14.95
CA LEU A 125 0.73 13.21 15.52
C LEU A 125 -0.80 13.45 15.46
N GLU A 126 -1.57 12.43 15.06
CA GLU A 126 -3.05 12.46 15.03
C GLU A 126 -3.68 11.16 15.54
N LEU A 127 -5.02 11.17 15.71
CA LEU A 127 -5.84 10.02 16.07
C LEU A 127 -6.82 9.68 14.94
N GLY A 128 -6.94 8.39 14.65
CA GLY A 128 -7.95 7.86 13.73
C GLY A 128 -8.85 6.82 14.41
N SER A 129 -9.91 6.43 13.70
CA SER A 129 -10.69 5.23 13.99
C SER A 129 -10.56 4.22 12.87
N ASP A 130 -10.51 2.93 13.19
CA ASP A 130 -10.36 1.85 12.22
C ASP A 130 -11.41 0.79 12.49
N LEU A 131 -12.28 0.59 11.51
CA LEU A 131 -13.18 -0.56 11.40
C LEU A 131 -12.81 -1.40 10.18
N ALA A 132 -12.66 -0.74 9.02
CA ALA A 132 -12.41 -1.37 7.73
C ALA A 132 -11.06 -0.97 7.12
N GLY A 133 -10.16 -0.35 7.89
CA GLY A 133 -8.80 -0.07 7.44
C GLY A 133 -8.31 1.34 7.69
N SER A 134 -9.11 2.31 8.10
CA SER A 134 -8.71 3.73 8.00
C SER A 134 -7.44 4.13 8.76
N ILE A 135 -7.00 3.39 9.78
CA ILE A 135 -5.68 3.59 10.39
C ILE A 135 -4.60 2.82 9.61
N ARG A 136 -4.88 1.58 9.20
CA ARG A 136 -3.99 0.76 8.37
C ARG A 136 -3.79 1.31 6.95
N VAL A 137 -4.70 2.18 6.52
CA VAL A 137 -4.97 2.66 5.16
C VAL A 137 -5.36 4.15 5.31
N PRO A 138 -4.42 5.03 5.72
CA PRO A 138 -4.72 6.43 6.08
C PRO A 138 -5.30 7.21 4.90
N ALA A 139 -6.13 8.22 5.16
CA ALA A 139 -6.64 9.10 4.11
C ALA A 139 -5.49 9.74 3.31
N ALA A 140 -5.57 9.70 1.98
CA ALA A 140 -4.51 10.10 1.03
C ALA A 140 -3.15 9.39 1.20
N PHE A 141 -3.07 8.41 2.11
CA PHE A 141 -1.96 7.48 2.28
C PHE A 141 -0.61 8.17 2.34
N CYS A 142 -0.60 9.26 3.10
CA CYS A 142 0.43 10.29 3.23
C CYS A 142 1.73 9.83 3.90
N GLY A 143 2.16 8.58 3.68
CA GLY A 143 3.39 8.02 4.24
C GLY A 143 3.41 7.95 5.78
N VAL A 144 2.26 8.11 6.44
CA VAL A 144 2.14 8.03 7.89
C VAL A 144 2.09 6.59 8.39
N TYR A 145 2.68 6.37 9.55
CA TYR A 145 2.61 5.16 10.34
C TYR A 145 1.29 5.17 11.11
N GLY A 146 0.33 4.39 10.64
CA GLY A 146 -0.90 4.09 11.37
C GLY A 146 -0.74 2.83 12.24
N HIS A 147 -1.06 2.94 13.53
CA HIS A 147 -1.08 1.80 14.44
C HIS A 147 -2.52 1.46 14.82
N LYS A 148 -3.03 0.35 14.29
CA LYS A 148 -4.31 -0.22 14.74
C LYS A 148 -4.05 -1.08 15.98
N PRO A 149 -4.41 -0.64 17.19
CA PRO A 149 -4.16 -1.42 18.39
C PRO A 149 -5.03 -2.69 18.47
N SER A 150 -4.73 -3.52 19.48
CA SER A 150 -5.62 -4.59 19.92
C SER A 150 -6.95 -4.01 20.38
N PHE A 151 -8.03 -4.74 20.14
CA PHE A 151 -9.37 -4.32 20.54
C PHE A 151 -9.45 -4.06 22.06
N GLY A 152 -10.14 -2.98 22.45
CA GLY A 152 -10.41 -2.63 23.85
C GLY A 152 -9.26 -1.99 24.64
N ILE A 153 -8.04 -1.85 24.09
CA ILE A 153 -6.91 -1.27 24.84
C ILE A 153 -6.88 0.27 24.83
N VAL A 154 -7.59 0.89 23.88
CA VAL A 154 -7.81 2.35 23.82
C VAL A 154 -9.31 2.59 23.96
N PRO A 155 -9.78 3.34 24.98
CA PRO A 155 -11.19 3.66 25.14
C PRO A 155 -11.72 4.46 23.95
N LEU A 156 -12.92 4.12 23.47
CA LEU A 156 -13.64 4.90 22.45
C LEU A 156 -14.51 6.01 23.07
N ARG A 157 -14.26 6.37 24.32
CA ARG A 157 -15.03 7.41 25.02
C ARG A 157 -14.89 8.75 24.29
N GLY A 158 -16.03 9.38 23.98
CA GLY A 158 -16.05 10.63 23.21
C GLY A 158 -15.85 10.45 21.70
N HIS A 159 -15.52 9.24 21.22
CA HIS A 159 -15.68 8.88 19.82
C HIS A 159 -17.18 8.70 19.55
N ILE A 160 -17.68 9.23 18.44
CA ILE A 160 -19.09 9.13 18.07
C ILE A 160 -19.25 8.18 16.87
N PRO A 161 -19.24 6.84 17.07
CA PRO A 161 -19.60 5.90 16.03
C PRO A 161 -21.12 5.66 16.04
N GLY A 162 -21.79 6.06 14.96
CA GLY A 162 -23.23 5.88 14.76
C GLY A 162 -24.09 7.05 15.28
N PRO A 163 -25.33 7.20 14.77
CA PRO A 163 -26.24 8.25 15.21
C PRO A 163 -26.64 8.08 16.70
N PRO A 164 -27.06 9.17 17.39
CA PRO A 164 -27.57 9.09 18.76
C PRO A 164 -28.64 8.00 18.92
N GLY A 165 -28.50 7.15 19.95
CA GLY A 165 -29.39 6.01 20.19
C GLY A 165 -28.93 4.68 19.57
N THR A 166 -27.71 4.62 19.01
CA THR A 166 -27.10 3.36 18.57
C THR A 166 -26.90 2.41 19.77
N LEU A 167 -27.51 1.22 19.71
CA LEU A 167 -27.53 0.23 20.80
C LEU A 167 -26.41 -0.83 20.72
N SER A 168 -25.60 -0.81 19.67
CA SER A 168 -24.53 -1.79 19.42
C SER A 168 -23.22 -1.10 19.11
N THR A 169 -22.13 -1.58 19.69
CA THR A 169 -20.77 -1.22 19.30
C THR A 169 -20.35 -2.08 18.10
N ALA A 170 -19.52 -1.54 17.21
CA ALA A 170 -18.95 -2.33 16.13
C ALA A 170 -17.78 -3.17 16.68
N ASP A 171 -17.90 -4.50 16.63
CA ASP A 171 -16.99 -5.47 17.26
C ASP A 171 -15.52 -5.42 16.77
N LEU A 172 -15.25 -4.62 15.73
CA LEU A 172 -13.91 -4.44 15.14
C LEU A 172 -13.42 -2.99 15.18
N ALA A 173 -14.25 -2.06 15.65
CA ALA A 173 -13.88 -0.65 15.71
C ALA A 173 -12.86 -0.39 16.83
N VAL A 174 -11.76 0.25 16.48
CA VAL A 174 -10.75 0.73 17.43
C VAL A 174 -10.35 2.16 17.10
N SER A 175 -9.73 2.85 18.05
CA SER A 175 -9.01 4.11 17.81
C SER A 175 -7.52 3.91 18.02
N GLY A 176 -6.70 4.63 17.27
CA GLY A 176 -5.26 4.52 17.34
C GLY A 176 -4.53 5.68 16.64
N PRO A 177 -3.22 5.80 16.86
CA PRO A 177 -2.45 6.94 16.37
C PRO A 177 -2.05 6.81 14.90
N LEU A 178 -1.94 7.96 14.25
CA LEU A 178 -1.29 8.20 12.96
C LEU A 178 -0.09 9.12 13.21
N ALA A 179 1.11 8.73 12.77
CA ALA A 179 2.32 9.49 13.04
C ALA A 179 3.35 9.40 11.91
N ARG A 180 4.42 10.21 11.95
CA ARG A 180 5.52 10.14 10.97
C ARG A 180 6.57 9.07 11.28
N SER A 181 6.50 8.47 12.46
CA SER A 181 7.42 7.41 12.88
C SER A 181 6.77 6.45 13.87
N ALA A 182 7.27 5.20 13.89
CA ALA A 182 6.85 4.22 14.89
C ALA A 182 7.18 4.65 16.34
N ARG A 183 8.18 5.52 16.54
CA ARG A 183 8.53 6.07 17.86
C ARG A 183 7.42 6.98 18.38
N ASP A 184 6.85 7.80 17.51
CA ASP A 184 5.77 8.72 17.85
C ASP A 184 4.46 7.96 18.08
N SER A 185 4.19 6.90 17.29
CA SER A 185 3.07 5.98 17.57
C SER A 185 3.21 5.34 18.95
N LYS A 186 4.43 4.91 19.35
CA LYS A 186 4.68 4.37 20.70
C LYS A 186 4.45 5.40 21.80
N LEU A 187 4.89 6.65 21.60
CA LEU A 187 4.67 7.74 22.54
C LEU A 187 3.16 8.00 22.72
N ALA A 188 2.41 8.06 21.63
CA ALA A 188 0.96 8.24 21.67
C ALA A 188 0.28 7.10 22.44
N MET A 189 0.66 5.85 22.18
CA MET A 189 0.11 4.69 22.90
C MET A 189 0.40 4.71 24.40
N SER A 190 1.49 5.33 24.87
CA SER A 190 1.76 5.46 26.31
C SER A 190 0.78 6.37 27.05
N VAL A 191 0.05 7.22 26.32
CA VAL A 191 -0.95 8.15 26.86
C VAL A 191 -2.37 7.61 26.66
N LEU A 192 -2.62 6.96 25.52
CA LEU A 192 -3.97 6.53 25.10
C LEU A 192 -4.44 5.23 25.75
N VAL A 193 -3.51 4.36 26.15
CA VAL A 193 -3.86 3.04 26.71
C VAL A 193 -4.37 3.19 28.14
N GLY A 194 -5.53 2.62 28.39
CA GLY A 194 -6.13 2.59 29.72
C GLY A 194 -7.49 1.90 29.72
N PRO A 195 -7.96 1.45 30.90
CA PRO A 195 -9.31 0.92 31.02
C PRO A 195 -10.33 2.03 30.75
N ASP A 196 -11.49 1.65 30.20
CA ASP A 196 -12.64 2.54 30.16
C ASP A 196 -13.31 2.57 31.56
N PRO A 197 -13.35 3.72 32.25
CA PRO A 197 -13.86 3.79 33.62
C PRO A 197 -15.34 3.43 33.80
N GLU A 198 -16.14 3.42 32.72
CA GLU A 198 -17.57 3.06 32.75
C GLU A 198 -17.84 1.58 32.41
N HIS A 199 -16.82 0.86 31.95
CA HIS A 199 -16.87 -0.57 31.61
C HIS A 199 -15.93 -1.42 32.49
N ALA A 200 -15.44 -0.86 33.59
CA ALA A 200 -14.55 -1.51 34.57
C ALA A 200 -15.32 -2.22 35.69
#